data_AF-A0A0F9L2K8-F1
#
_entry.id   AF-A0A0F9L2K8-F1
#
_cell.length_a   1.000
_cell.length_b   1.000
_cell.length_c   1.000
_cell.angle_alpha   90.00
_cell.angle_beta   90.00
_cell.angle_gamma   90.00
#
_symmetry.space_group_name_H-M   'P 1'
#
loop_
_entity.id
_entity.type
_entity.pdbx_description
1 polymer ?
#
loop_
_entity_poly.entity_id
_entity_poly.type
_entity_poly.pdbx_seq_one_letter_code
_entity_poly.pdbx_strand_id
1 'polypeptide(L)' 'MSPKEFQAWRSAMGWTQTTAAQNLGLVKETVSNYERGATAIPRVVELATEKLTSDSDAQ' A
#
# COMPACT_ATOMS: atom_id res chain seq x y z
N MET A 1 5.14 7.43 6.10
CA MET A 1 3.76 6.96 5.88
C MET A 1 3.21 6.35 7.15
N SER A 2 2.04 6.82 7.56
CA SER A 2 1.26 6.28 8.66
C SER A 2 0.30 5.17 8.18
N PRO A 3 -0.16 4.28 9.08
CA PRO A 3 -1.17 3.27 8.76
C PRO A 3 -2.41 3.82 8.04
N LYS A 4 -2.89 4.99 8.46
CA LYS A 4 -4.05 5.67 7.86
C LYS A 4 -3.79 6.16 6.44
N GLU A 5 -2.60 6.72 6.19
CA GLU A 5 -2.19 7.17 4.85
C GLU A 5 -2.09 5.98 3.89
N PHE A 6 -1.55 4.85 4.33
CA PHE A 6 -1.47 3.63 3.51
C PHE A 6 -2.86 3.07 3.18
N GLN A 7 -3.76 3.02 4.16
CA GLN A 7 -5.14 2.58 3.95
C GLN A 7 -5.90 3.53 2.99
N ALA A 8 -5.68 4.84 3.12
CA ALA A 8 -6.28 5.84 2.25
C ALA A 8 -5.76 5.69 0.81
N TRP A 9 -4.44 5.55 0.62
CA TRP A 9 -3.83 5.26 -0.68
C TRP A 9 -4.45 4.02 -1.32
N ARG A 10 -4.52 2.89 -0.59
CA ARG A 10 -5.12 1.67 -1.13
C ARG A 10 -6.58 1.87 -1.54
N SER A 11 -7.34 2.60 -0.72
CA SER A 11 -8.75 2.88 -0.99
C SER A 11 -8.92 3.79 -2.22
N ALA A 12 -8.04 4.78 -2.40
CA ALA A 12 -8.01 5.65 -3.56
C ALA A 12 -7.72 4.89 -4.86
N MET A 13 -6.86 3.87 -4.80
CA MET A 13 -6.60 2.97 -5.93
C MET A 13 -7.77 2.00 -6.21
N GLY A 14 -8.80 1.96 -5.36
CA GLY A 14 -9.90 0.99 -5.47
C GLY A 14 -9.47 -0.45 -5.18
N TRP A 15 -8.32 -0.65 -4.50
CA TRP A 15 -7.72 -1.96 -4.32
C TRP A 15 -8.17 -2.65 -3.03
N THR A 16 -8.36 -3.96 -3.12
CA THR A 16 -8.46 -4.82 -1.94
C THR A 16 -7.09 -4.99 -1.28
N GLN A 17 -7.05 -5.44 -0.02
CA GLN A 17 -5.77 -5.77 0.64
C GLN A 17 -4.96 -6.81 -0.15
N THR A 18 -5.64 -7.79 -0.76
CA THR A 18 -5.00 -8.82 -1.61
C THR A 18 -4.40 -8.21 -2.87
N THR A 19 -5.14 -7.33 -3.55
CA THR A 19 -4.67 -6.66 -4.77
C THR A 19 -3.48 -5.75 -4.48
N ALA A 20 -3.53 -4.98 -3.38
CA ALA A 20 -2.40 -4.15 -2.96
C ALA A 20 -1.17 -5.00 -2.64
N ALA A 21 -1.36 -6.14 -1.96
CA ALA A 21 -0.28 -7.07 -1.66
C ALA A 21 0.36 -7.62 -2.94
N GLN A 22 -0.44 -8.03 -3.93
CA GLN A 22 0.07 -8.51 -5.23
C GLN A 22 0.87 -7.43 -5.97
N ASN A 23 0.37 -6.19 -6.04
CA ASN A 23 1.08 -5.09 -6.71
C ASN A 23 2.37 -4.69 -5.99
N LEU A 24 2.41 -4.81 -4.65
CA LEU A 24 3.59 -4.49 -3.84
C LEU A 24 4.55 -5.69 -3.67
N GLY A 25 4.21 -6.88 -4.19
CA GLY A 25 5.00 -8.10 -3.98
C GLY A 25 5.03 -8.57 -2.51
N LEU A 26 3.97 -8.26 -1.75
CA LEU A 26 3.81 -8.61 -0.34
C LEU A 26 2.73 -9.70 -0.16
N VAL A 27 2.60 -10.20 1.06
CA VAL A 27 1.45 -11.02 1.46
C VAL A 27 0.34 -10.16 2.08
N LYS A 28 -0.92 -10.61 1.96
CA LYS A 28 -2.10 -9.90 2.49
C LYS A 28 -1.96 -9.53 3.97
N GLU A 29 -1.38 -10.43 4.77
CA GLU A 29 -1.19 -10.20 6.21
C GLU A 29 -0.27 -9.00 6.48
N THR A 30 0.79 -8.84 5.71
CA THR A 30 1.70 -7.67 5.80
C THR A 30 0.94 -6.37 5.56
N VAL A 31 0.10 -6.32 4.53
CA VAL A 31 -0.76 -5.16 4.25
C VAL A 31 -1.71 -4.89 5.43
N SER A 32 -2.36 -5.93 5.98
CA SER A 32 -3.22 -5.78 7.16
C SER A 32 -2.46 -5.28 8.39
N ASN A 33 -1.22 -5.73 8.61
CA ASN A 33 -0.39 -5.29 9.73
C ASN A 33 0.02 -3.82 9.60
N TYR A 34 0.34 -3.38 8.39
CA TYR A 34 0.61 -1.97 8.11
C TYR A 34 -0.60 -1.09 8.39
N GLU A 35 -1.80 -1.48 7.96
CA GLU A 35 -3.04 -0.70 8.18
C GLU A 35 -3.46 -0.62 9.64
N ARG A 36 -3.18 -1.66 10.43
CA ARG A 36 -3.46 -1.68 11.88
C ARG A 36 -2.36 -1.01 12.69
N GLY A 37 -1.23 -0.67 12.08
CA GLY A 37 -0.05 -0.16 12.78
C GLY A 37 0.67 -1.21 13.64
N ALA A 38 0.40 -2.50 13.43
CA ALA A 38 1.08 -3.59 14.12
C ALA A 38 2.54 -3.75 13.65
N THR A 39 2.86 -3.26 12.45
CA THR A 39 4.22 -3.21 11.91
C THR A 39 4.45 -1.85 11.27
N ALA A 40 5.63 -1.27 11.51
CA ALA A 40 6.01 -0.02 10.86
C ALA A 40 6.16 -0.23 9.34
N ILE A 41 5.72 0.75 8.56
CA ILE A 41 5.79 0.70 7.10
C ILE A 41 7.22 1.06 6.69
N PRO A 42 7.97 0.17 6.02
CA PRO A 42 9.32 0.47 5.57
C PRO A 42 9.32 1.54 4.46
N ARG A 43 10.37 2.38 4.40
CA ARG A 43 10.50 3.42 3.37
C ARG A 43 10.41 2.89 1.94
N VAL A 44 10.86 1.65 1.70
CA VAL A 44 10.75 0.98 0.38
C VAL A 44 9.30 0.82 -0.05
N VAL A 45 8.40 0.48 0.88
CA VAL A 45 6.97 0.34 0.59
C VAL A 45 6.36 1.71 0.27
N GLU A 46 6.75 2.76 1.00
CA GLU A 46 6.30 4.11 0.71
C GLU A 46 6.69 4.55 -0.71
N LEU A 47 7.95 4.36 -1.09
CA LEU A 47 8.43 4.65 -2.45
C LEU A 47 7.68 3.84 -3.51
N ALA A 48 7.39 2.57 -3.23
CA ALA A 48 6.61 1.73 -4.13
C ALA A 48 5.17 2.26 -4.32
N THR A 49 4.51 2.71 -3.23
CA THR A 49 3.18 3.33 -3.33
C THR A 49 3.18 4.61 -4.15
N GLU A 50 4.20 5.47 -3.99
CA GLU A 50 4.37 6.71 -4.75
C GLU A 50 4.53 6.42 -6.26
N LYS A 51 5.33 5.40 -6.61
CA LYS A 51 5.53 4.98 -8.00
C LYS A 51 4.24 4.42 -8.63
N LEU A 52 3.51 3.58 -7.89
CA LEU A 52 2.27 2.97 -8.37
C LEU A 52 1.16 4.01 -8.61
N THR A 53 1.08 5.05 -7.79
CA THR A 53 0.15 6.15 -8.03
C THR A 53 0.53 6.94 -9.29
N SER A 54 1.82 7.23 -9.47
CA SER A 54 2.31 7.92 -10.68
C SER A 54 2.07 7.12 -11.97
N ASP A 55 2.15 5.80 -11.89
CA ASP A 55 1.89 4.90 -13.03
C ASP A 55 0.39 4.76 -13.34
N SER A 56 -0.47 4.86 -12.31
CA SER A 56 -1.92 4.83 -12.51
C SER A 56 -2.46 6.11 -13.15
N ASP A 57 -1.79 7.25 -12.97
CA ASP A 57 -2.15 8.51 -13.62
C ASP A 57 -1.65 8.59 -15.07
N ALA A 58 -0.72 7.70 -15.45
CA ALA A 58 -0.11 7.66 -16.77
C ALA A 58 -0.87 6.78 -17.79
N GLN A 59 -2.04 6.23 -17.42
CA GLN A 59 -2.77 5.21 -18.18
C GLN A 59 -4.22 5.60 -18.44
#